data_AF-A0AAN6PQL5-F1
#
_entry.id   AF-A0AAN6PQL5-F1
#
_cell.length_a   1.000
_cell.length_b   1.000
_cell.length_c   1.000
_cell.angle_alpha   90.00
_cell.angle_beta   90.00
_cell.angle_gamma   90.00
#
_symmetry.space_group_name_H-M   'P 1'
#
loop_
_entity.id
_entity.type
_entity.pdbx_description
1 polymer ?
#
loop_
_entity_poly.entity_id
_entity_poly.type
_entity_poly.pdbx_seq_one_letter_code
_entity_poly.pdbx_strand_id
1 'polypeptide(L)'
;MADIFARIQSATDGEVRAVLKGLCKDATTRKRAESMFHQLDVAAEAHERRELAPPTLHVCVNCSMAFSEASNTRGSCRYHPGIVEIDYESEAWADHYGDEVHDSESMREDNPEGLIWTCCEESLEAPRCTRSAHRQGGAKRASSSPMKPTGNKRARYVPSPRASTR
;
A
#
# COMPACT_ATOMS: atom_id res chain seq x y z
N MET A 1 -25.17 3.16 -8.51
CA MET A 1 -23.92 2.95 -9.27
C MET A 1 -23.68 1.45 -9.34
N ALA A 2 -23.45 0.90 -10.52
CA ALA A 2 -23.15 -0.53 -10.66
C ALA A 2 -21.82 -0.85 -9.95
N ASP A 3 -21.75 -2.02 -9.31
CA ASP A 3 -20.51 -2.51 -8.71
C ASP A 3 -19.47 -2.76 -9.82
N ILE A 4 -18.38 -2.00 -9.79
CA ILE A 4 -17.32 -2.09 -10.78
C ILE A 4 -16.69 -3.48 -10.82
N PHE A 5 -16.60 -4.18 -9.67
CA PHE A 5 -16.04 -5.53 -9.61
C PHE A 5 -16.95 -6.55 -10.29
N ALA A 6 -18.27 -6.37 -10.22
CA ALA A 6 -19.21 -7.20 -10.96
C ALA A 6 -19.09 -6.98 -12.48
N ARG A 7 -18.88 -5.73 -12.93
CA ARG A 7 -18.66 -5.44 -14.35
C ARG A 7 -17.34 -5.98 -14.87
N ILE A 8 -16.27 -5.95 -14.06
CA ILE A 8 -14.97 -6.53 -14.43
C ILE A 8 -15.10 -8.06 -14.59
N GLN A 9 -15.82 -8.73 -13.70
CA GLN A 9 -16.02 -10.18 -13.77
C GLN A 9 -16.81 -10.63 -15.00
N SER A 10 -17.78 -9.83 -15.45
CA SER A 10 -18.58 -10.14 -16.64
C SER A 10 -18.01 -9.59 -17.94
N ALA A 11 -16.93 -8.81 -17.87
CA ALA A 11 -16.29 -8.22 -19.04
C ALA A 11 -15.50 -9.25 -19.84
N THR A 12 -15.46 -9.05 -21.15
CA THR A 12 -14.56 -9.83 -22.01
C THR A 12 -13.11 -9.39 -21.78
N ASP A 13 -12.17 -10.29 -22.06
CA ASP A 13 -10.75 -9.97 -22.07
C ASP A 13 -10.38 -8.74 -22.93
N GLY A 14 -11.09 -8.56 -24.06
CA GLY A 14 -10.91 -7.40 -24.93
C GLY A 14 -11.31 -6.10 -24.24
N GLU A 15 -12.45 -6.09 -23.54
CA GLU A 15 -12.93 -4.97 -22.74
C GLU A 15 -11.97 -4.66 -21.58
N VAL A 16 -11.54 -5.68 -20.83
CA VAL A 16 -10.61 -5.52 -19.70
C VAL A 16 -9.27 -4.95 -20.19
N ARG A 17 -8.70 -5.48 -21.29
CA ARG A 17 -7.47 -4.94 -21.89
C ARG A 17 -7.64 -3.50 -22.37
N ALA A 18 -8.77 -3.14 -22.97
CA ALA A 18 -9.04 -1.78 -23.41
C ALA A 18 -9.10 -0.80 -22.23
N VAL A 19 -9.80 -1.17 -21.15
CA VAL A 19 -9.87 -0.36 -19.92
C VAL A 19 -8.50 -0.23 -19.27
N LEU A 20 -7.75 -1.33 -19.13
CA LEU A 20 -6.41 -1.32 -18.54
C LEU A 20 -5.45 -0.41 -19.34
N LYS A 21 -5.48 -0.48 -20.68
CA LYS A 21 -4.71 0.44 -21.54
C LYS A 21 -5.10 1.90 -21.33
N GLY A 22 -6.39 2.18 -21.11
CA GLY A 22 -6.88 3.52 -20.77
C GLY A 22 -6.36 4.01 -19.42
N LEU A 23 -6.40 3.16 -18.38
CA LEU A 23 -5.92 3.47 -17.04
C LEU A 23 -4.40 3.69 -17.00
N CYS A 24 -3.62 2.92 -17.77
CA CYS A 24 -2.16 3.07 -17.86
C CYS A 24 -1.69 4.35 -18.61
N LYS A 25 -2.61 5.24 -19.00
CA LYS A 25 -2.24 6.62 -19.36
C LYS A 25 -1.68 7.37 -18.14
N ASP A 26 -2.22 7.10 -16.95
CA ASP A 26 -1.69 7.60 -15.69
C ASP A 26 -0.37 6.88 -15.34
N ALA A 27 0.68 7.65 -15.05
CA ALA A 27 2.03 7.12 -14.82
C ALA A 27 2.09 6.23 -13.57
N THR A 28 1.40 6.64 -12.50
CA THR A 28 1.33 5.88 -11.24
C THR A 28 0.64 4.54 -11.46
N THR A 29 -0.50 4.56 -12.14
CA THR A 29 -1.26 3.34 -12.47
C THR A 29 -0.47 2.42 -13.39
N ARG A 30 0.26 2.97 -14.37
CA ARG A 30 1.14 2.20 -15.25
C ARG A 30 2.25 1.50 -14.47
N LYS A 31 3.01 2.22 -13.62
CA LYS A 31 4.06 1.62 -12.76
C LYS A 31 3.49 0.51 -11.87
N ARG A 32 2.30 0.71 -11.31
CA ARG A 32 1.63 -0.32 -10.50
C ARG A 32 1.26 -1.55 -11.33
N ALA A 33 0.71 -1.36 -12.53
CA ALA A 33 0.36 -2.47 -13.42
C ALA A 33 1.61 -3.27 -13.84
N GLU A 34 2.70 -2.60 -14.20
CA GLU A 34 3.99 -3.22 -14.53
C GLU A 34 4.50 -4.10 -13.37
N SER A 35 4.48 -3.56 -12.15
CA SER A 35 4.86 -4.32 -10.95
C SER A 35 3.96 -5.56 -10.75
N MET A 36 2.65 -5.43 -10.95
CA MET A 36 1.72 -6.56 -10.82
C MET A 36 1.96 -7.64 -11.88
N PHE A 37 2.23 -7.27 -13.14
CA PHE A 37 2.59 -8.23 -14.20
C PHE A 37 3.89 -8.95 -13.86
N HIS A 38 4.92 -8.22 -13.43
CA HIS A 38 6.17 -8.85 -13.00
C HIS A 38 5.97 -9.87 -11.86
N GLN A 39 5.10 -9.56 -10.89
CA GLN A 39 4.77 -10.52 -9.82
C GLN A 39 4.06 -11.77 -10.35
N LEU A 40 3.18 -11.63 -11.36
CA LEU A 40 2.54 -12.77 -12.02
C LEU A 40 3.56 -13.66 -12.73
N ASP A 41 4.52 -13.06 -13.45
CA ASP A 41 5.58 -13.79 -14.14
C ASP A 41 6.44 -14.58 -13.16
N VAL A 42 6.91 -13.94 -12.09
CA VAL A 42 7.70 -14.59 -11.03
C VAL A 42 6.95 -15.76 -10.38
N ALA A 43 5.64 -15.58 -10.14
CA ALA A 43 4.81 -16.64 -9.58
C ALA A 43 4.60 -17.79 -10.57
N ALA A 44 4.39 -17.51 -11.86
CA ALA A 44 4.23 -18.52 -12.89
C ALA A 44 5.50 -19.39 -13.01
N GLU A 45 6.67 -18.76 -13.10
CA GLU A 45 7.95 -19.48 -13.15
C GLU A 45 8.18 -20.33 -11.90
N ALA A 46 7.80 -19.84 -10.71
CA ALA A 46 7.94 -20.60 -9.47
C ALA A 46 7.06 -21.87 -9.45
N HIS A 47 5.92 -21.83 -10.14
CA HIS A 47 5.05 -22.99 -10.30
C HIS A 47 5.56 -23.96 -11.37
N GLU A 48 6.08 -23.46 -12.49
CA GLU A 48 6.72 -24.28 -13.53
C GLU A 48 7.91 -25.06 -12.98
N ARG A 49 8.79 -24.40 -12.20
CA ARG A 49 9.93 -25.07 -11.53
C ARG A 49 9.53 -26.19 -10.57
N ARG A 50 8.26 -26.23 -10.14
CA ARG A 50 7.72 -27.28 -9.25
C ARG A 50 6.99 -28.38 -10.02
N GLU A 51 6.96 -28.30 -11.36
CA GLU A 51 6.23 -29.21 -12.25
C GLU A 51 4.76 -29.39 -11.85
N LEU A 52 4.16 -28.33 -11.27
CA LEU A 52 2.75 -28.31 -10.92
C LEU A 52 1.93 -27.86 -12.13
N ALA A 53 0.67 -28.31 -12.21
CA ALA A 53 -0.27 -27.75 -13.17
C ALA A 53 -0.32 -26.22 -13.07
N PRO A 54 -0.44 -25.47 -14.19
CA PRO A 54 -0.46 -24.02 -14.17
C PRO A 54 -1.53 -23.52 -13.20
N PRO A 55 -1.16 -22.80 -12.14
CA PRO A 55 -2.13 -22.31 -11.16
C PRO A 55 -2.98 -21.20 -11.76
N THR A 56 -4.20 -21.05 -11.26
CA THR A 56 -4.88 -19.76 -11.34
C THR A 56 -4.17 -18.80 -10.39
N LEU A 57 -3.51 -17.79 -10.96
CA LEU A 57 -2.83 -16.74 -10.21
C LEU A 57 -3.77 -15.54 -10.02
N HIS A 58 -3.68 -14.95 -8.83
CA HIS A 58 -4.40 -13.75 -8.44
C HIS A 58 -3.42 -12.70 -7.92
N VAL A 59 -3.75 -11.42 -8.08
CA VAL A 59 -2.98 -10.33 -7.48
C VAL A 59 -3.64 -9.88 -6.18
N CYS A 60 -2.86 -9.82 -5.10
CA CYS A 60 -3.36 -9.41 -3.80
C CYS A 60 -3.61 -7.89 -3.73
N VAL A 61 -4.81 -7.46 -3.32
CA VAL A 61 -5.14 -6.02 -3.23
C VAL A 61 -4.42 -5.29 -2.09
N ASN A 62 -3.88 -6.02 -1.12
CA ASN A 62 -3.17 -5.43 0.03
C ASN A 62 -1.67 -5.24 -0.23
N CYS A 63 -1.02 -6.25 -0.83
CA CYS A 63 0.45 -6.27 -1.00
C CYS A 63 0.91 -6.27 -2.46
N SER A 64 -0.02 -6.31 -3.43
CA SER A 64 0.25 -6.37 -4.87
C SER A 64 1.05 -7.57 -5.37
N MET A 65 1.37 -8.54 -4.50
CA MET A 65 2.02 -9.78 -4.88
C MET A 65 1.03 -10.75 -5.53
N ALA A 66 1.52 -11.53 -6.48
CA ALA A 66 0.77 -12.64 -7.06
C ALA A 66 0.74 -13.83 -6.09
N PHE A 67 -0.39 -14.54 -6.06
CA PHE A 67 -0.58 -15.73 -5.23
C PHE A 67 -1.53 -16.71 -5.92
N SER A 68 -1.45 -17.98 -5.53
CA SER A 68 -2.43 -19.01 -5.87
C SER A 68 -3.13 -19.46 -4.59
N GLU A 69 -4.29 -20.11 -4.70
CA GLU A 69 -5.00 -20.62 -3.52
C GLU A 69 -4.11 -21.60 -2.72
N ALA A 70 -3.33 -22.43 -3.42
CA ALA A 70 -2.41 -23.38 -2.81
C ALA A 70 -1.27 -22.72 -2.00
N SER A 71 -0.84 -21.51 -2.37
CA SER A 71 0.18 -20.77 -1.63
C SER A 71 -0.40 -19.81 -0.58
N ASN A 72 -1.73 -19.65 -0.54
CA ASN A 72 -2.40 -18.67 0.32
C ASN A 72 -2.60 -19.15 1.76
N THR A 73 -1.52 -19.20 2.52
CA THR A 73 -1.56 -19.57 3.95
C THR A 73 -1.85 -18.36 4.85
N ARG A 74 -2.31 -18.60 6.08
CA ARG A 74 -2.49 -17.53 7.06
C ARG A 74 -1.14 -16.87 7.36
N GLY A 75 -0.99 -15.60 7.00
CA GLY A 75 0.20 -14.80 7.26
C GLY A 75 1.20 -14.75 6.10
N SER A 76 0.87 -15.32 4.94
CA SER A 76 1.65 -15.17 3.71
C SER A 76 1.60 -13.75 3.17
N CYS A 77 0.48 -13.05 3.32
CA CYS A 77 0.35 -11.65 2.96
C CYS A 77 0.89 -10.79 4.09
N ARG A 78 1.88 -9.96 3.77
CA ARG A 78 2.42 -8.94 4.68
C ARG A 78 2.30 -7.57 4.02
N TYR A 79 1.70 -6.61 4.72
CA TYR A 79 1.49 -5.27 4.18
C TYR A 79 1.35 -4.23 5.31
N HIS A 80 1.42 -2.96 4.92
CA HIS A 80 1.07 -1.83 5.76
C HIS A 80 -0.35 -1.39 5.37
N PRO A 81 -1.36 -1.45 6.27
CA PRO A 81 -2.72 -1.04 5.97
C PRO A 81 -2.92 0.49 6.01
N GLY A 82 -1.94 1.21 6.56
CA GLY A 82 -1.95 2.67 6.66
C GLY A 82 -1.59 3.35 5.34
N ILE A 83 -1.54 4.67 5.41
CA ILE A 83 -1.01 5.54 4.35
C ILE A 83 0.33 6.10 4.79
N VAL A 84 1.09 6.64 3.84
CA VAL A 84 2.34 7.33 4.12
C VAL A 84 2.05 8.80 4.47
N GLU A 85 2.54 9.25 5.61
CA GLU A 85 2.44 10.63 6.10
C GLU A 85 3.81 11.20 6.48
N ILE A 86 3.87 12.54 6.59
CA ILE A 86 5.05 13.25 7.09
C ILE A 86 5.11 13.10 8.62
N ASP A 87 6.25 12.64 9.11
CA ASP A 87 6.61 12.72 10.52
C ASP A 87 7.22 14.09 10.81
N TYR A 88 6.38 15.05 11.22
CA TYR A 88 6.82 16.42 11.54
C TYR A 88 7.82 16.50 12.70
N GLU A 89 8.02 15.42 13.46
CA GLU A 89 9.00 15.36 14.56
C GLU A 89 10.33 14.71 14.13
N SER A 90 10.45 14.25 12.88
CA SER A 90 11.65 13.58 12.37
C SER A 90 12.85 14.53 12.26
N GLU A 91 14.02 14.02 12.65
CA GLU A 91 15.31 14.70 12.49
C GLU A 91 15.69 14.92 11.02
N ALA A 92 15.03 14.22 10.08
CA ALA A 92 15.12 14.46 8.65
C ALA A 92 14.87 15.93 8.26
N TRP A 93 14.04 16.61 9.05
CA TRP A 93 13.65 17.99 8.80
C TRP A 93 14.57 19.00 9.49
N ALA A 94 15.67 18.58 10.12
CA ALA A 94 16.55 19.49 10.86
C ALA A 94 17.11 20.64 10.01
N ASP A 95 17.29 20.42 8.71
CA ASP A 95 17.75 21.44 7.75
C ASP A 95 16.60 22.28 7.15
N HIS A 96 15.34 21.93 7.46
CA HIS A 96 14.12 22.58 6.99
C HIS A 96 13.46 23.35 8.15
N TYR A 97 13.40 24.68 8.09
CA TYR A 97 12.95 25.49 9.23
C TYR A 97 11.47 25.88 9.11
N GLY A 98 10.66 25.51 10.10
CA GLY A 98 9.29 26.03 10.25
C GLY A 98 8.32 25.62 9.14
N ASP A 99 7.69 26.58 8.48
CA ASP A 99 6.62 26.36 7.48
C ASP A 99 7.13 25.77 6.14
N GLU A 100 8.43 25.46 6.04
CA GLU A 100 9.06 24.87 4.85
C GLU A 100 8.74 23.38 4.66
N VAL A 101 8.36 22.68 5.74
CA VAL A 101 7.97 21.27 5.66
C VAL A 101 6.51 21.17 5.18
N HIS A 102 6.35 20.85 3.90
CA HIS A 102 5.05 20.71 3.26
C HIS A 102 4.95 19.38 2.51
N ASP A 103 3.74 18.82 2.44
CA ASP A 103 3.46 17.55 1.79
C ASP A 103 3.43 17.68 0.26
N SER A 104 4.60 17.76 -0.35
CA SER A 104 4.80 17.73 -1.80
C SER A 104 5.55 16.48 -2.26
N GLU A 105 5.39 16.11 -3.53
CA GLU A 105 6.07 14.95 -4.12
C GLU A 105 7.59 15.10 -4.07
N SER A 106 8.13 16.28 -4.39
CA SER A 106 9.57 16.58 -4.26
C SER A 106 10.05 16.39 -2.83
N MET A 107 9.33 16.93 -1.83
CA MET A 107 9.73 16.80 -0.42
C MET A 107 9.76 15.35 0.04
N ARG A 108 8.80 14.53 -0.43
CA ARG A 108 8.74 13.09 -0.14
C ARG A 108 9.87 12.30 -0.81
N GLU A 109 10.26 12.69 -2.02
CA GLU A 109 11.36 12.06 -2.76
C GLU A 109 12.73 12.42 -2.16
N ASP A 110 12.91 13.67 -1.74
CA ASP A 110 14.18 14.18 -1.23
C ASP A 110 14.44 13.76 0.23
N ASN A 111 13.40 13.52 1.03
CA ASN A 111 13.50 13.21 2.47
C ASN A 111 12.63 12.00 2.86
N PRO A 112 12.89 10.79 2.30
CA PRO A 112 12.10 9.60 2.59
C PRO A 112 12.14 9.16 4.06
N GLU A 113 13.20 9.48 4.80
CA GLU A 113 13.37 9.24 6.24
C GLU A 113 12.43 10.08 7.12
N GLY A 114 11.88 11.17 6.57
CA GLY A 114 10.86 11.99 7.22
C GLY A 114 9.44 11.42 7.07
N LEU A 115 9.29 10.23 6.48
CA LEU A 115 8.01 9.63 6.16
C LEU A 115 7.76 8.36 6.98
N ILE A 116 6.55 8.24 7.51
CA ILE A 116 6.11 7.10 8.32
C ILE A 116 4.80 6.51 7.80
N TRP A 117 4.55 5.25 8.17
CA TRP A 117 3.28 4.59 7.93
C TRP A 117 2.30 4.83 9.07
N THR A 118 1.12 5.39 8.79
CA THR A 118 0.08 5.68 9.82
C THR A 118 -0.39 4.46 10.62
N CYS A 119 -0.15 3.24 10.12
CA CYS A 119 -0.58 2.01 10.79
C CYS A 119 0.33 1.53 11.91
N CYS A 120 1.59 1.97 11.94
CA CYS A 120 2.58 1.54 12.92
C CYS A 120 3.57 2.63 13.33
N GLU A 121 3.51 3.81 12.70
CA GLU A 121 4.40 4.96 12.94
C GLU A 121 5.88 4.62 12.70
N GLU A 122 6.12 3.62 11.84
CA GLU A 122 7.45 3.19 11.45
C GLU A 122 7.84 3.77 10.09
N SER A 123 9.14 3.86 9.83
CA SER A 123 9.70 4.37 8.57
C SER A 123 9.23 3.60 7.33
N LEU A 124 9.43 4.18 6.15
CA LEU A 124 9.06 3.55 4.89
C LEU A 124 9.74 2.20 4.62
N GLU A 125 10.96 2.03 5.14
CA GLU A 125 11.74 0.80 5.02
C GLU A 125 11.33 -0.28 6.03
N ALA A 126 10.51 0.08 7.02
CA ALA A 126 10.14 -0.83 8.08
C ALA A 126 9.42 -2.07 7.55
N PRO A 127 9.69 -3.24 8.15
CA PRO A 127 8.96 -4.46 7.83
C PRO A 127 7.46 -4.25 7.90
N ARG A 128 6.74 -4.85 6.95
CA ARG A 128 5.29 -4.78 6.89
C ARG A 128 4.65 -5.22 8.22
N CYS A 129 3.84 -4.35 8.82
CA CYS A 129 3.35 -4.52 10.20
C CYS A 129 2.13 -5.45 10.33
N THR A 130 1.38 -5.68 9.25
CA THR A 130 0.19 -6.55 9.26
C THR A 130 0.44 -7.86 8.51
N ARG A 131 -0.09 -8.97 9.07
CA ARG A 131 -0.04 -10.31 8.46
C ARG A 131 -1.46 -10.86 8.27
N SER A 132 -1.77 -11.33 7.07
CA SER A 132 -3.03 -11.98 6.75
C SER A 132 -2.87 -13.04 5.66
N ALA A 133 -3.96 -13.70 5.27
CA ALA A 133 -4.02 -14.34 3.95
C ALA A 133 -4.09 -13.27 2.85
N HIS A 134 -3.63 -13.58 1.65
CA HIS A 134 -3.83 -12.74 0.48
C HIS A 134 -5.32 -12.60 0.14
N ARG A 135 -5.70 -11.45 -0.45
CA ARG A 135 -7.07 -11.14 -0.85
C ARG A 135 -7.14 -10.71 -2.30
N GLN A 136 -8.06 -11.31 -3.06
CA GLN A 136 -8.42 -10.82 -4.39
C GLN A 136 -9.48 -9.70 -4.27
N GLY A 137 -9.41 -8.71 -5.18
CA GLY A 137 -10.42 -7.66 -5.27
C GLY A 137 -11.78 -8.22 -5.68
N GLY A 138 -12.86 -7.69 -5.12
CA GLY A 138 -14.23 -8.14 -5.40
C GLY A 138 -14.68 -9.41 -4.67
N ALA A 139 -13.78 -10.11 -3.96
CA ALA A 139 -14.17 -11.23 -3.10
C ALA A 139 -15.02 -10.74 -1.91
N LYS A 140 -16.20 -11.33 -1.68
CA LYS A 140 -17.02 -11.00 -0.51
C LYS A 140 -16.22 -11.31 0.76
N ARG A 141 -16.21 -10.36 1.70
CA ARG A 141 -15.49 -10.52 2.98
C ARG A 141 -16.03 -11.74 3.73
N ALA A 142 -15.19 -12.74 3.98
CA ALA A 142 -15.32 -13.53 5.20
C ALA A 142 -14.83 -12.65 6.36
N SER A 143 -15.66 -12.48 7.38
CA SER A 143 -15.46 -11.55 8.50
C SER A 143 -14.13 -11.76 9.22
N SER A 144 -13.18 -10.85 9.05
CA SER A 144 -12.03 -10.69 9.96
C SER A 144 -12.40 -9.66 11.03
N SER A 145 -12.37 -10.09 12.30
CA SER A 145 -12.65 -9.28 13.51
C SER A 145 -11.93 -7.92 13.53
N PRO A 146 -12.50 -6.91 14.22
CA PRO A 146 -11.90 -5.58 14.31
C PRO A 146 -10.59 -5.64 15.11
N MET A 147 -9.49 -5.25 14.46
CA MET A 147 -8.21 -4.98 15.13
C MET A 147 -8.37 -3.70 15.95
N LYS A 148 -8.10 -3.76 17.26
CA LYS A 148 -8.26 -2.62 18.17
C LYS A 148 -7.27 -1.50 17.79
N PRO A 149 -7.68 -0.22 17.81
CA PRO A 149 -6.75 0.90 17.67
C PRO A 149 -5.92 1.01 18.95
N THR A 150 -4.59 0.89 18.84
CA THR A 150 -3.68 1.21 19.93
C THR A 150 -3.39 2.71 19.91
N GLY A 151 -3.92 3.40 20.92
CA GLY A 151 -3.21 4.48 21.62
C GLY A 151 -2.92 5.78 20.89
N ASN A 152 -3.95 6.61 20.72
CA ASN A 152 -3.81 8.05 20.52
C ASN A 152 -3.04 8.70 21.69
N LYS A 153 -1.87 9.29 21.43
CA LYS A 153 -1.26 10.32 22.29
C LYS A 153 -1.07 11.64 21.54
N ARG A 154 -2.18 12.27 21.17
CA ARG A 154 -2.22 13.72 20.93
C ARG A 154 -1.84 14.47 22.21
N ALA A 155 -0.58 14.88 22.33
CA ALA A 155 -0.22 16.01 23.16
C ALA A 155 -0.57 17.29 22.38
N ARG A 156 -1.47 18.09 22.92
CA ARG A 156 -1.83 19.39 22.37
C ARG A 156 -0.61 20.31 22.49
N TYR A 157 -0.15 20.87 21.38
CA TYR A 157 0.78 22.00 21.40
C TYR A 157 0.12 23.17 22.17
N VAL A 158 0.76 23.58 23.27
CA VAL A 158 0.43 24.80 24.01
C VAL A 158 1.49 25.84 23.65
N PRO A 159 1.15 26.95 22.98
CA PRO A 159 2.13 27.97 22.67
C PRO A 159 2.63 28.63 23.97
N SER A 160 3.94 28.62 24.17
CA SER A 160 4.62 29.29 25.29
C SER A 160 4.41 30.81 25.23
N PRO A 161 4.05 31.48 26.34
CA PRO A 161 3.88 32.94 26.34
C PRO A 161 5.23 33.64 26.19
N ARG A 162 5.30 34.53 25.20
CA ARG A 162 6.42 35.44 24.93
C ARG A 162 6.92 36.09 26.22
N ALA A 163 8.20 35.92 26.51
CA ALA A 163 8.91 36.73 27.48
C ALA A 163 9.05 38.16 26.93
N SER A 164 8.27 39.08 27.49
CA SER A 164 8.45 40.52 27.31
C SER A 164 9.68 40.92 28.13
N THR A 165 10.79 41.23 27.46
CA THR A 165 11.92 41.92 28.10
C THR A 165 11.72 43.42 27.96
N ARG A 166 12.05 44.08 29.07
CA ARG A 166 11.77 45.46 29.43
C ARG A 166 12.89 46.38 28.96
#